data_AF-A0A8H7TA51-F1
#
_entry.id   AF-A0A8H7TA51-F1
#
_cell.length_a   1.000
_cell.length_b   1.000
_cell.length_c   1.000
_cell.angle_alpha   90.00
_cell.angle_beta   90.00
_cell.angle_gamma   90.00
#
_symmetry.space_group_name_H-M   'P 1'
#
loop_
_entity.id
_entity.type
_entity.pdbx_description
1 polymer ?
#
loop_
_entity_poly.entity_id
_entity_poly.type
_entity_poly.pdbx_seq_one_letter_code
_entity_poly.pdbx_strand_id
1 'polypeptide(L)'
;MASELENVLTRLGLQEYTWLFQNAGFDTWEALTKITESQLAALKIKLGHRRKLQREIARSRAWPDDDPLWMNSDRDQRIQEWQEQGRQ
;
A
#
# COMPACT_ATOMS: atom_id res chain seq x y z
N MET A 1 -23.14 0.30 -5.71
CA MET A 1 -21.97 -0.46 -6.21
C MET A 1 -20.80 -0.05 -5.34
N ALA A 2 -20.31 -0.93 -4.48
CA ALA A 2 -19.12 -0.64 -3.67
C ALA A 2 -17.90 -0.50 -4.59
N SER A 3 -17.05 0.48 -4.35
CA SER A 3 -15.84 0.69 -5.16
C SER A 3 -14.90 -0.52 -5.04
N GLU A 4 -14.00 -0.71 -6.00
CA GLU A 4 -12.96 -1.76 -5.91
C GLU A 4 -12.18 -1.64 -4.59
N LEU A 5 -11.85 -0.41 -4.20
CA LEU A 5 -11.22 -0.09 -2.92
C LEU A 5 -12.01 -0.64 -1.72
N GLU A 6 -13.32 -0.34 -1.65
CA GLU A 6 -14.19 -0.81 -0.57
C GLU A 6 -14.28 -2.33 -0.53
N ASN A 7 -14.36 -2.98 -1.70
CA ASN A 7 -14.41 -4.45 -1.78
C ASN A 7 -13.12 -5.09 -1.25
N VAL A 8 -11.95 -4.54 -1.61
CA VAL A 8 -10.66 -5.03 -1.13
C VAL A 8 -10.50 -4.79 0.37
N LEU A 9 -10.81 -3.59 0.86
CA LEU A 9 -10.73 -3.29 2.29
C LEU A 9 -11.69 -4.15 3.11
N THR A 10 -12.91 -4.38 2.62
CA THR A 10 -13.87 -5.27 3.28
C THR A 10 -13.38 -6.71 3.32
N ARG A 11 -12.80 -7.22 2.23
CA ARG A 11 -12.19 -8.56 2.17
C ARG A 11 -11.04 -8.72 3.17
N LEU A 12 -10.28 -7.66 3.42
CA LEU A 12 -9.18 -7.65 4.40
C LEU A 12 -9.63 -7.42 5.85
N GLY A 13 -10.90 -7.08 6.07
CA GLY A 13 -11.42 -6.65 7.37
C GLY A 13 -10.90 -5.27 7.79
N LEU A 14 -10.64 -4.39 6.83
CA LEU A 14 -10.07 -3.05 6.97
C LEU A 14 -11.03 -1.94 6.53
N GLN A 15 -12.31 -2.24 6.35
CA GLN A 15 -13.32 -1.29 5.89
C GLN A 15 -13.49 -0.06 6.83
N GLU A 16 -13.08 -0.17 8.10
CA GLU A 16 -13.03 0.95 9.04
C GLU A 16 -12.10 2.08 8.59
N TYR A 17 -11.08 1.76 7.77
CA TYR A 17 -10.13 2.73 7.24
C TYR A 17 -10.56 3.34 5.90
N THR A 18 -11.68 2.91 5.31
CA THR A 18 -12.10 3.39 3.99
C THR A 18 -12.26 4.91 3.97
N TRP A 19 -12.97 5.47 4.95
CA TRP A 19 -13.16 6.91 5.06
C TRP A 19 -11.82 7.64 5.28
N LEU A 20 -10.91 7.06 6.07
CA LEU A 20 -9.59 7.62 6.33
C LEU A 20 -8.74 7.69 5.05
N PHE A 21 -8.77 6.63 4.24
CA PHE A 21 -8.08 6.58 2.96
C PHE A 21 -8.65 7.57 1.95
N GLN A 22 -9.98 7.64 1.83
CA GLN A 22 -10.64 8.61 0.93
C GLN A 22 -10.30 10.06 1.31
N ASN A 23 -10.30 10.40 2.60
CA ASN A 23 -9.93 11.75 3.05
C ASN A 23 -8.44 12.06 2.85
N ALA A 24 -7.58 11.05 2.85
CA ALA A 24 -6.16 11.20 2.56
C ALA A 24 -5.87 11.27 1.04
N GLY A 25 -6.88 11.18 0.18
CA GLY A 25 -6.75 11.21 -1.28
C GLY A 25 -6.53 9.84 -1.92
N PHE A 26 -6.70 8.74 -1.18
CA PHE A 26 -6.68 7.37 -1.68
C PHE A 26 -8.12 6.87 -1.87
N ASP A 27 -8.79 7.38 -2.89
CA ASP A 27 -10.18 7.06 -3.24
C ASP A 27 -10.31 5.82 -4.16
N THR A 28 -9.19 5.37 -4.74
CA THR A 28 -9.13 4.21 -5.64
C THR A 28 -8.13 3.16 -5.14
N TRP A 29 -8.35 1.90 -5.54
CA TRP A 29 -7.41 0.82 -5.25
C TRP A 29 -6.03 1.10 -5.85
N GLU A 30 -5.98 1.61 -7.10
CA GLU A 30 -4.73 1.99 -7.75
C GLU A 30 -3.94 3.03 -6.94
N ALA A 31 -4.60 4.11 -6.48
CA ALA A 31 -3.97 5.11 -5.64
C ALA A 31 -3.47 4.49 -4.32
N LEU A 32 -4.28 3.65 -3.67
CA LEU A 32 -3.89 2.98 -2.43
C LEU A 32 -2.69 2.05 -2.63
N THR A 33 -2.56 1.38 -3.77
CA THR A 33 -1.37 0.53 -4.03
C THR A 33 -0.06 1.32 -4.06
N LYS A 34 -0.10 2.64 -4.25
CA LYS A 34 1.06 3.54 -4.27
C LYS A 34 1.39 4.12 -2.88
N ILE A 35 0.60 3.81 -1.85
CA ILE A 35 0.81 4.31 -0.50
C ILE A 35 2.13 3.81 0.10
N THR A 36 2.84 4.70 0.79
CA THR A 36 4.10 4.36 1.46
C THR A 36 3.86 3.94 2.93
N GLU A 37 4.82 3.24 3.54
CA GLU A 37 4.75 2.89 4.97
C GLU A 37 4.75 4.14 5.86
N SER A 38 5.47 5.20 5.46
CA SER A 38 5.48 6.47 6.18
C SER A 38 4.10 7.14 6.15
N GLN A 39 3.39 7.08 5.02
CA GLN A 39 2.00 7.54 4.92
C GLN A 39 1.05 6.69 5.78
N LEU A 40 1.16 5.36 5.74
CA LEU A 40 0.35 4.48 6.60
C LEU A 40 0.62 4.71 8.10
N ALA A 41 1.87 5.01 8.46
CA ALA A 41 2.25 5.37 9.82
C ALA A 41 1.68 6.74 10.24
N ALA A 42 1.69 7.73 9.33
CA ALA A 42 1.09 9.05 9.55
C ALA A 42 -0.44 8.97 9.77
N LEU A 43 -1.11 8.04 9.08
CA LEU A 43 -2.53 7.72 9.27
C LEU A 43 -2.82 6.94 10.57
N LYS A 44 -1.81 6.69 11.41
CA LYS A 44 -1.90 5.97 12.70
C LYS A 44 -2.54 4.58 12.58
N ILE A 45 -2.42 3.94 11.43
CA ILE A 45 -2.95 2.59 11.19
C ILE A 45 -2.09 1.58 11.97
N LYS A 46 -2.71 0.60 12.62
CA LYS A 46 -2.00 -0.44 13.39
C LYS A 46 -1.04 -1.24 12.50
N LEU A 47 0.15 -1.57 13.01
CA LEU A 47 1.19 -2.31 12.26
C LEU A 47 0.68 -3.62 11.63
N GLY A 48 -0.15 -4.40 12.36
CA GLY A 48 -0.73 -5.62 11.81
C GLY A 48 -1.66 -5.38 10.61
N HIS A 49 -2.39 -4.27 10.61
CA HIS A 49 -3.28 -3.88 9.51
C HIS A 49 -2.47 -3.40 8.30
N ARG A 50 -1.40 -2.63 8.55
CA ARG A 50 -0.46 -2.23 7.49
C ARG A 50 0.12 -3.46 6.79
N ARG A 51 0.59 -4.46 7.54
CA ARG A 51 1.13 -5.72 6.98
C ARG A 51 0.11 -6.50 6.15
N LYS A 52 -1.16 -6.54 6.57
CA LYS A 52 -2.25 -7.16 5.78
C LYS A 52 -2.46 -6.42 4.45
N LEU A 53 -2.57 -5.10 4.50
CA LEU A 53 -2.75 -4.27 3.31
C LEU A 53 -1.56 -4.41 2.35
N GLN A 54 -0.35 -4.34 2.88
CA GLN A 54 0.89 -4.49 2.13
C GLN A 54 1.00 -5.85 1.45
N ARG A 55 0.60 -6.93 2.13
CA ARG A 55 0.55 -8.28 1.53
C ARG A 55 -0.45 -8.34 0.38
N GLU A 56 -1.62 -7.73 0.53
CA GLU A 56 -2.61 -7.68 -0.55
C GLU A 56 -2.10 -6.89 -1.76
N ILE A 57 -1.44 -5.75 -1.54
CA ILE A 57 -0.81 -4.95 -2.59
C ILE A 57 0.31 -5.74 -3.28
N ALA A 58 1.09 -6.52 -2.53
CA ALA A 58 2.12 -7.38 -3.09
C ALA A 58 1.50 -8.48 -3.98
N ARG A 59 0.45 -9.14 -3.49
CA ARG A 59 -0.30 -10.15 -4.25
C ARG A 59 -0.92 -9.58 -5.52
N SER A 60 -1.49 -8.37 -5.47
CA SER A 60 -2.05 -7.72 -6.66
C SER A 60 -0.98 -7.35 -7.70
N ARG A 61 0.28 -7.25 -7.29
CA ARG A 61 1.45 -7.03 -8.16
C ARG A 61 2.14 -8.33 -8.59
N ALA A 62 1.51 -9.48 -8.35
CA ALA A 62 2.07 -10.81 -8.59
C ALA A 62 3.42 -11.07 -7.86
N TRP A 63 3.61 -10.44 -6.69
CA TRP A 63 4.77 -10.68 -5.85
C TRP A 63 4.63 -12.04 -5.13
N PRO A 64 5.69 -12.86 -5.04
CA PRO A 64 5.61 -14.16 -4.38
C PRO A 64 5.31 -14.04 -2.87
N ASP A 65 4.44 -14.89 -2.33
CA ASP A 65 4.07 -14.85 -0.91
C ASP A 65 5.26 -15.18 0.02
N ASP A 66 6.20 -16.02 -0.46
CA ASP A 66 7.44 -16.42 0.23
C ASP A 66 8.56 -15.36 0.21
N ASP A 67 8.46 -14.36 -0.66
CA ASP A 67 9.47 -13.32 -0.75
C ASP A 67 9.21 -12.26 0.34
N PRO A 68 10.21 -11.90 1.17
CA PRO A 68 10.03 -10.86 2.17
C PRO A 68 9.44 -9.60 1.55
N LEU A 69 8.34 -9.11 2.16
CA LEU A 69 7.83 -7.78 1.84
C LEU A 69 8.98 -6.80 2.11
N TRP A 70 9.42 -6.10 1.08
CA TRP A 70 10.55 -5.16 1.05
C TRP A 70 10.36 -3.90 1.91
N MET A 71 9.49 -3.95 2.92
CA MET A 71 9.05 -2.84 3.76
C MET A 71 9.74 -2.84 5.12
N ASN A 72 11.07 -2.80 5.10
CA ASN A 72 11.79 -2.13 6.18
C ASN A 72 12.31 -0.80 5.61
N SER A 73 11.51 0.24 5.83
CA SER A 73 11.84 1.69 5.86
C SER A 73 12.54 2.42 4.70
N ASP A 74 13.25 1.81 3.73
CA ASP A 74 14.22 2.56 2.90
C ASP A 74 14.16 2.34 1.36
N ARG A 75 12.97 2.33 0.75
CA ARG A 75 12.86 2.23 -0.73
C ARG A 75 12.11 3.32 -1.47
N ASP A 76 11.77 4.44 -0.81
CA ASP A 76 11.51 5.68 -1.55
C ASP A 76 12.79 6.20 -2.23
N GLN A 77 13.97 5.88 -1.70
CA GLN A 77 15.25 6.35 -2.25
C GLN A 77 15.78 5.48 -3.41
N ARG A 78 15.77 4.14 -3.28
CA ARG A 78 16.34 3.26 -4.34
C ARG A 78 15.53 3.20 -5.63
N ILE A 79 14.20 3.34 -5.61
CA ILE A 79 13.42 3.31 -6.87
C ILE A 79 13.64 4.59 -7.69
N GLN A 80 13.85 5.74 -7.03
CA GLN A 80 14.28 6.97 -7.72
C GLN A 80 15.72 6.86 -8.24
N GLU A 81 16.65 6.33 -7.44
CA GLU A 81 18.04 6.10 -7.87
C GLU A 81 18.13 5.16 -9.10
N TRP A 82 17.28 4.13 -9.19
CA TRP A 82 17.23 3.24 -10.36
C TRP A 82 16.59 3.88 -11.61
N GLN A 83 15.71 4.87 -11.46
CA GLN A 83 15.17 5.64 -12.59
C GLN A 83 16.10 6.78 -13.06
N GLU A 84 16.96 7.30 -12.17
CA GLU A 84 17.95 8.34 -12.52
C GLU A 84 19.25 7.76 -13.09
N GLN A 85 19.70 6.57 -12.64
CA GLN A 85 20.92 5.93 -13.15
C GLN A 85 20.75 5.20 -14.49
N GLY A 86 19.51 4.94 -14.94
CA GLY A 86 19.22 4.31 -16.24
C GLY A 86 19.14 5.27 -17.43
N ARG A 87 19.52 6.53 -17.25
CA ARG A 87 19.41 7.59 -18.28
C ARG A 87 20.73 8.35 -18.48
N GLN A 88 21.85 7.64 -18.55
CA GLN A 88 23.13 8.12 -19.10
C GLN A 88 23.51 7.32 -20.34
#